data_AF-A0A0X1KJW8-F1
#
_entry.id   AF-A0A0X1KJW8-F1
#
_cell.length_a   1.000
_cell.length_b   1.000
_cell.length_c   1.000
_cell.angle_alpha   90.00
_cell.angle_beta   90.00
_cell.angle_gamma   90.00
#
_symmetry.space_group_name_H-M   'P 1'
#
loop_
_entity.id
_entity.type
_entity.pdbx_description
1 polymer ?
#
loop_
_entity_poly.entity_id
_entity_poly.type
_entity_poly.pdbx_seq_one_letter_code
_entity_poly.pdbx_strand_id
1 'polypeptide(L)'
;MEIDPLWLKGLMLLILTVYIGFLVRNRGNFNVGNGVVISAVAISFALSMALALFEKNGMNMGYVGLIFSSLAFGWIGGISGAFGIAVAAYSMGAEIQDVALCLVVCATAGGIAGTLAKRSQEFSNLLLASVLAGITVLCGNYGYLVITGMPTPLTALAPKTVSVVTGVVIGTAIAFYVRNLERWPEPIERKK
;
A
#
# COMPACT_ATOMS: atom_id res chain seq x y z
N MET A 1 -19.67 10.38 -17.70
CA MET A 1 -20.59 10.04 -16.60
C MET A 1 -20.06 10.74 -15.37
N GLU A 2 -20.80 11.71 -14.83
CA GLU A 2 -20.47 12.30 -13.53
C GLU A 2 -20.77 11.25 -12.46
N ILE A 3 -19.72 10.71 -11.84
CA ILE A 3 -19.88 9.81 -10.70
C ILE A 3 -20.14 10.70 -9.49
N ASP A 4 -21.31 10.58 -8.88
CA ASP A 4 -21.66 11.35 -7.70
C ASP A 4 -20.65 11.04 -6.56
N PRO A 5 -19.93 12.06 -6.04
CA PRO A 5 -18.89 11.89 -5.04
C PRO A 5 -19.41 11.26 -3.74
N LEU A 6 -20.72 11.33 -3.46
CA LEU A 6 -21.33 10.70 -2.29
C LEU A 6 -21.25 9.16 -2.38
N TRP A 7 -21.51 8.60 -3.55
CA TRP A 7 -21.46 7.15 -3.79
C TRP A 7 -20.05 6.59 -3.63
N LEU A 8 -19.05 7.33 -4.09
CA LEU A 8 -17.66 6.88 -4.01
C LEU A 8 -17.12 6.93 -2.56
N LYS A 9 -17.52 7.95 -1.78
CA LYS A 9 -17.27 8.00 -0.33
C LYS A 9 -17.93 6.83 0.39
N GLY A 10 -19.19 6.53 0.04
CA GLY A 10 -19.92 5.38 0.57
C GLY A 10 -19.22 4.05 0.26
N LEU A 11 -18.73 3.88 -0.97
CA LEU A 11 -17.98 2.70 -1.39
C LEU A 11 -16.66 2.55 -0.62
N MET A 12 -15.88 3.62 -0.45
CA MET A 12 -14.65 3.58 0.33
C MET A 12 -14.89 3.22 1.80
N LEU A 13 -15.91 3.81 2.43
CA LEU A 13 -16.31 3.48 3.80
C LEU A 13 -16.77 2.04 3.91
N LEU A 14 -17.52 1.55 2.92
CA LEU A 14 -17.95 0.15 2.86
C LEU A 14 -16.75 -0.79 2.74
N ILE A 15 -15.79 -0.52 1.86
CA ILE A 15 -14.58 -1.36 1.70
C ILE A 15 -13.76 -1.37 3.00
N LEU A 16 -13.58 -0.20 3.64
CA LEU A 16 -12.89 -0.12 4.92
C LEU A 16 -13.62 -0.92 6.01
N THR A 17 -14.94 -0.77 6.09
CA THR A 17 -15.77 -1.47 7.09
C THR A 17 -15.74 -2.99 6.86
N VAL A 18 -15.82 -3.43 5.61
CA VAL A 18 -15.70 -4.83 5.23
C VAL A 18 -14.31 -5.37 5.56
N TYR A 19 -13.25 -4.60 5.31
CA TYR A 19 -11.88 -4.98 5.62
C TYR A 19 -11.64 -5.12 7.14
N ILE A 20 -12.08 -4.13 7.92
CA ILE A 20 -11.99 -4.19 9.39
C ILE A 20 -12.86 -5.32 9.94
N GLY A 21 -14.09 -5.46 9.45
CA GLY A 21 -15.00 -6.54 9.83
C GLY A 21 -14.43 -7.92 9.51
N PHE A 22 -13.79 -8.07 8.36
CA PHE A 22 -13.05 -9.26 7.98
C PHE A 22 -11.92 -9.56 8.97
N LEU A 23 -11.10 -8.57 9.34
CA LEU A 23 -9.99 -8.75 10.27
C LEU A 23 -10.49 -9.15 11.66
N VAL A 24 -11.51 -8.45 12.17
CA VAL A 24 -12.11 -8.75 13.49
C VAL A 24 -12.72 -10.14 13.51
N ARG A 25 -13.44 -10.54 12.46
CA ARG A 25 -14.07 -11.87 12.37
C ARG A 25 -13.06 -13.00 12.26
N ASN A 26 -11.95 -12.78 11.54
CA ASN A 26 -10.94 -13.81 11.28
C ASN A 26 -9.74 -13.74 12.24
N ARG A 27 -9.82 -12.92 13.29
CA ARG A 27 -8.70 -12.63 14.18
C ARG A 27 -8.07 -13.89 14.81
N GLY A 28 -8.88 -14.88 15.18
CA GLY A 28 -8.40 -16.16 15.74
C GLY A 28 -7.75 -17.10 14.72
N ASN A 29 -7.94 -16.83 13.43
CA ASN A 29 -7.41 -17.62 12.34
C ASN A 29 -6.05 -17.12 11.87
N PHE A 30 -5.42 -16.13 12.50
CA PHE A 30 -4.10 -15.65 12.07
C PHE A 30 -2.94 -16.34 12.82
N ASN A 31 -1.79 -16.51 12.15
CA ASN A 31 -0.57 -17.11 12.71
C ASN A 31 0.03 -16.33 13.90
N VAL A 32 -0.35 -15.07 14.08
CA VAL A 32 0.08 -14.20 15.19
C VAL A 32 -1.07 -13.87 16.15
N GLY A 33 -0.74 -13.44 17.36
CA GLY A 33 -1.74 -13.01 18.35
C GLY A 33 -2.55 -11.79 17.91
N ASN A 34 -3.82 -11.69 18.35
CA ASN A 34 -4.74 -10.61 17.98
C ASN A 34 -4.17 -9.19 18.15
N GLY A 35 -3.44 -8.95 19.24
CA GLY A 35 -2.83 -7.65 19.50
C GLY A 35 -1.86 -7.23 18.40
N VAL A 36 -1.08 -8.19 17.89
CA VAL A 36 -0.09 -7.96 16.82
C VAL A 36 -0.76 -7.61 15.50
N VAL A 37 -1.90 -8.24 15.16
CA VAL A 37 -2.64 -7.94 13.93
C VAL A 37 -3.14 -6.50 13.91
N ILE A 38 -3.76 -6.06 15.01
CA ILE A 38 -4.30 -4.70 15.12
C ILE A 38 -3.16 -3.67 15.11
N SER A 39 -2.08 -3.92 15.85
CA SER A 39 -0.90 -3.07 15.85
C SER A 39 -0.26 -2.97 14.46
N ALA A 40 -0.13 -4.09 13.74
CA ALA A 40 0.41 -4.10 12.39
C ALA A 40 -0.45 -3.27 11.43
N VAL A 41 -1.78 -3.40 11.50
CA VAL A 41 -2.71 -2.60 10.70
C VAL A 41 -2.55 -1.12 11.04
N ALA A 42 -2.61 -0.75 12.32
CA ALA A 42 -2.50 0.64 12.78
C ALA A 42 -1.16 1.29 12.38
N ILE A 43 -0.05 0.59 12.60
CA ILE A 43 1.29 1.08 12.23
C ILE A 43 1.39 1.22 10.71
N SER A 44 0.95 0.22 9.94
CA SER A 44 1.02 0.27 8.47
C SER A 44 0.23 1.44 7.90
N PHE A 45 -0.97 1.68 8.44
CA PHE A 45 -1.83 2.80 8.08
C PHE A 45 -1.15 4.13 8.43
N ALA A 46 -0.77 4.30 9.70
CA ALA A 46 -0.21 5.55 10.21
C ALA A 46 1.11 5.90 9.52
N LEU A 47 2.00 4.91 9.33
CA LEU A 47 3.29 5.11 8.67
C LEU A 47 3.10 5.55 7.22
N SER A 48 2.27 4.83 6.46
CA SER A 48 2.05 5.14 5.05
C SER A 48 1.34 6.49 4.87
N MET A 49 0.40 6.82 5.75
CA MET A 49 -0.27 8.13 5.78
C MET A 49 0.73 9.26 6.11
N ALA A 50 1.48 9.12 7.20
CA ALA A 50 2.44 10.14 7.63
C ALA A 50 3.49 10.41 6.54
N LEU A 51 4.04 9.35 5.94
CA LEU A 51 5.01 9.46 4.85
C LEU A 51 4.40 10.01 3.55
N ALA A 52 3.12 9.73 3.27
CA ALA A 52 2.44 10.30 2.12
C ALA A 52 2.20 11.81 2.29
N LEU A 53 1.94 12.29 3.52
CA LEU A 53 1.80 13.73 3.81
C LEU A 53 3.11 14.51 3.64
N PHE A 54 4.26 13.84 3.66
CA PHE A 54 5.54 14.43 3.26
C PHE A 54 5.65 14.46 1.73
N GLU A 55 4.92 15.40 1.11
CA GLU A 55 4.98 15.66 -0.32
C GLU A 55 5.82 16.90 -0.65
N LYS A 56 6.72 16.77 -1.61
CA LYS A 56 7.50 17.89 -2.16
C LYS A 56 7.62 17.73 -3.67
N ASN A 57 7.21 18.74 -4.43
CA ASN A 57 7.25 18.74 -5.90
C ASN A 57 6.51 17.54 -6.54
N GLY A 58 5.35 17.14 -6.00
CA GLY A 58 4.58 15.99 -6.49
C GLY A 58 5.20 14.62 -6.15
N MET A 59 6.28 14.58 -5.38
CA MET A 59 6.88 13.36 -4.86
C MET A 59 6.47 13.14 -3.42
N ASN A 60 5.99 11.95 -3.09
CA ASN A 60 5.61 11.58 -1.72
C ASN A 60 6.37 10.34 -1.25
N MET A 61 6.53 10.21 0.07
CA MET A 61 7.22 9.05 0.68
C MET A 61 6.24 7.92 1.06
N GLY A 62 4.95 8.05 0.76
CA GLY A 62 3.92 7.08 1.17
C GLY A 62 4.21 5.65 0.71
N TYR A 63 4.79 5.51 -0.49
CA TYR A 63 5.18 4.22 -1.05
C TYR A 63 6.26 3.49 -0.24
N VAL A 64 7.11 4.21 0.50
CA VAL A 64 8.05 3.60 1.45
C VAL A 64 7.29 2.86 2.54
N GLY A 65 6.28 3.52 3.13
CA GLY A 65 5.41 2.93 4.14
C GLY A 65 4.62 1.74 3.61
N LEU A 66 4.07 1.85 2.40
CA LEU A 66 3.33 0.77 1.75
C LEU A 66 4.21 -0.47 1.53
N ILE A 67 5.36 -0.30 0.86
CA ILE A 67 6.27 -1.41 0.54
C ILE A 67 6.81 -2.04 1.81
N PHE A 68 7.28 -1.25 2.77
CA PHE A 68 7.73 -1.76 4.06
C PHE A 68 6.63 -2.59 4.75
N SER A 69 5.42 -2.03 4.87
CA SER A 69 4.30 -2.69 5.55
C SER A 69 3.88 -3.99 4.87
N SER A 70 3.89 -4.01 3.53
CA SER A 70 3.64 -5.21 2.74
C SER A 70 4.68 -6.30 2.99
N LEU A 71 5.96 -5.96 2.98
CA LEU A 71 7.04 -6.92 3.12
C LEU A 71 7.19 -7.42 4.57
N ALA A 72 6.90 -6.56 5.56
CA ALA A 72 7.02 -6.86 6.97
C ALA A 72 5.81 -7.60 7.55
N PHE A 73 4.59 -7.13 7.24
CA PHE A 73 3.36 -7.68 7.83
C PHE A 73 2.51 -8.47 6.83
N GLY A 74 3.00 -8.64 5.60
CA GLY A 74 2.29 -9.32 4.53
C GLY A 74 1.18 -8.47 3.93
N TRP A 75 0.27 -9.15 3.22
CA TRP A 75 -0.83 -8.50 2.49
C TRP A 75 -1.76 -7.65 3.39
N ILE A 76 -1.87 -7.97 4.68
CA ILE A 76 -2.64 -7.19 5.65
C ILE A 76 -2.00 -5.82 5.86
N GLY A 77 -0.69 -5.77 6.11
CA GLY A 77 0.03 -4.50 6.22
C GLY A 77 -0.01 -3.70 4.92
N GLY A 78 0.11 -4.39 3.79
CA GLY A 78 0.02 -3.76 2.47
C GLY A 78 -1.31 -3.07 2.20
N ILE A 79 -2.44 -3.76 2.43
CA ILE A 79 -3.77 -3.15 2.25
C ILE A 79 -3.99 -2.01 3.25
N SER A 80 -3.55 -2.16 4.50
CA SER A 80 -3.65 -1.09 5.49
C SER A 80 -2.82 0.14 5.12
N GLY A 81 -1.60 -0.07 4.61
CA GLY A 81 -0.75 1.00 4.08
C GLY A 81 -1.39 1.73 2.90
N ALA A 82 -2.08 1.01 2.01
CA ALA A 82 -2.82 1.60 0.91
C ALA A 82 -3.95 2.53 1.39
N PHE A 83 -4.68 2.16 2.44
CA PHE A 83 -5.64 3.06 3.09
C PHE A 83 -4.95 4.31 3.65
N GLY A 84 -3.76 4.17 4.24
CA GLY A 84 -2.99 5.31 4.73
C GLY A 84 -2.64 6.31 3.62
N ILE A 85 -2.16 5.83 2.48
CA ILE A 85 -1.85 6.69 1.31
C ILE A 85 -3.14 7.34 0.76
N ALA A 86 -4.23 6.57 0.64
CA ALA A 86 -5.50 7.09 0.12
C ALA A 86 -6.08 8.20 1.01
N VAL A 87 -6.01 8.03 2.34
CA VAL A 87 -6.43 9.06 3.30
C VAL A 87 -5.54 10.30 3.18
N ALA A 88 -4.22 10.14 3.08
CA ALA A 88 -3.31 11.27 2.88
C ALA A 88 -3.62 12.03 1.58
N ALA A 89 -3.84 11.32 0.46
CA ALA A 89 -4.20 11.93 -0.81
C ALA A 89 -5.52 12.74 -0.69
N TYR A 90 -6.54 12.19 -0.03
CA TYR A 90 -7.79 12.90 0.23
C TYR A 90 -7.58 14.15 1.10
N SER A 91 -6.77 14.04 2.16
CA SER A 91 -6.43 15.16 3.04
C SER A 91 -5.66 16.28 2.34
N MET A 92 -4.95 15.95 1.25
CA MET A 92 -4.22 16.90 0.41
C MET A 92 -5.07 17.50 -0.71
N GLY A 93 -6.37 17.18 -0.76
CA GLY A 93 -7.30 17.76 -1.72
C GLY A 93 -7.37 17.04 -3.06
N ALA A 94 -6.86 15.81 -3.17
CA ALA A 94 -7.01 15.00 -4.37
C ALA A 94 -8.50 14.74 -4.69
N GLU A 95 -8.83 14.63 -5.97
CA GLU A 95 -10.18 14.30 -6.39
C GLU A 95 -10.57 12.89 -5.94
N ILE A 96 -11.87 12.69 -5.75
CA ILE A 96 -12.40 11.44 -5.21
C ILE A 96 -12.02 10.23 -6.09
N GLN A 97 -11.96 10.43 -7.40
CA GLN A 97 -11.62 9.41 -8.39
C GLN A 97 -10.15 8.99 -8.26
N ASP A 98 -9.25 9.96 -8.07
CA ASP A 98 -7.82 9.71 -7.85
C ASP A 98 -7.58 8.97 -6.54
N VAL A 99 -8.33 9.31 -5.48
CA VAL A 99 -8.25 8.63 -4.19
C VAL A 99 -8.69 7.17 -4.32
N ALA A 100 -9.80 6.89 -5.01
CA ALA A 100 -10.25 5.52 -5.22
C ALA A 100 -9.28 4.71 -6.09
N LEU A 101 -8.77 5.30 -7.18
CA LEU A 101 -7.74 4.67 -8.00
C LEU A 101 -6.51 4.36 -7.15
N CYS A 102 -6.03 5.33 -6.36
CA CYS A 102 -4.90 5.17 -5.47
C CYS A 102 -5.12 4.02 -4.50
N LEU A 103 -6.30 3.95 -3.86
CA LEU A 103 -6.64 2.86 -2.95
C LEU A 103 -6.59 1.50 -3.65
N VAL A 104 -7.26 1.35 -4.79
CA VAL A 104 -7.32 0.08 -5.52
C VAL A 104 -5.91 -0.35 -5.94
N VAL A 105 -5.20 0.53 -6.63
CA VAL A 105 -3.87 0.24 -7.17
C VAL A 105 -2.86 -0.05 -6.06
N CYS A 106 -2.85 0.74 -4.99
CA CYS A 106 -1.95 0.52 -3.86
C CYS A 106 -2.31 -0.73 -3.05
N ALA A 107 -3.61 -1.04 -2.88
CA ALA A 107 -4.03 -2.26 -2.19
C ALA A 107 -3.64 -3.51 -2.98
N THR A 108 -3.81 -3.48 -4.31
CA THR A 108 -3.37 -4.56 -5.19
C THR A 108 -1.85 -4.72 -5.14
N ALA A 109 -1.10 -3.62 -5.27
CA ALA A 109 0.36 -3.64 -5.15
C ALA A 109 0.82 -4.18 -3.79
N GLY A 110 0.19 -3.70 -2.72
CA GLY A 110 0.52 -4.12 -1.36
C GLY A 110 0.20 -5.59 -1.09
N GLY A 111 -0.89 -6.11 -1.68
CA GLY A 111 -1.24 -7.52 -1.67
C GLY A 111 -0.26 -8.39 -2.45
N ILE A 112 0.19 -7.95 -3.63
CA ILE A 112 1.19 -8.66 -4.44
C ILE A 112 2.52 -8.76 -3.68
N ALA A 113 3.07 -7.63 -3.22
CA ALA A 113 4.31 -7.63 -2.45
C ALA A 113 4.20 -8.50 -1.20
N GLY A 114 3.13 -8.33 -0.43
CA GLY A 114 2.92 -9.05 0.82
C GLY A 114 2.57 -10.52 0.67
N THR A 115 2.20 -11.00 -0.52
CA THR A 115 2.02 -12.43 -0.79
C THR A 115 3.30 -13.09 -1.29
N LEU A 116 4.09 -12.38 -2.10
CA LEU A 116 5.37 -12.88 -2.62
C LEU A 116 6.46 -12.92 -1.53
N ALA A 117 6.51 -11.90 -0.67
CA ALA A 117 7.48 -11.79 0.43
C ALA A 117 7.33 -12.86 1.53
N LYS A 118 6.28 -13.68 1.46
CA LYS A 118 6.05 -14.82 2.36
C LYS A 118 6.99 -15.97 2.08
N ARG A 119 7.38 -16.13 0.81
CA ARG A 119 8.04 -17.35 0.35
C ARG A 119 9.53 -17.41 0.71
N SER A 120 10.12 -16.30 1.14
CA SER A 120 11.56 -16.22 1.42
C SER A 120 11.92 -14.99 2.24
N GLN A 121 12.99 -15.11 3.03
CA GLN A 121 13.65 -14.02 3.77
C GLN A 121 14.79 -13.38 2.95
N GLU A 122 15.11 -13.92 1.78
CA GLU A 122 16.21 -13.44 0.95
C GLU A 122 15.91 -12.08 0.35
N PHE A 123 16.93 -11.20 0.37
CA PHE A 123 16.84 -9.86 -0.17
C PHE A 123 16.35 -9.85 -1.63
N SER A 124 16.85 -10.76 -2.47
CA SER A 124 16.44 -10.86 -3.88
C SER A 124 14.94 -11.09 -4.06
N ASN A 125 14.32 -11.90 -3.21
CA ASN A 125 12.88 -12.15 -3.26
C ASN A 125 12.06 -10.97 -2.73
N LEU A 126 12.53 -10.31 -1.67
CA LEU A 126 11.90 -9.08 -1.18
C LEU A 126 11.96 -7.95 -2.21
N LEU A 127 13.11 -7.82 -2.90
CA LEU A 127 13.30 -6.86 -3.98
C LEU A 127 12.41 -7.17 -5.19
N LEU A 128 12.31 -8.45 -5.58
CA LEU A 128 11.39 -8.86 -6.65
C LEU A 128 9.94 -8.50 -6.30
N ALA A 129 9.52 -8.81 -5.07
CA ALA A 129 8.18 -8.52 -4.57
C ALA A 129 7.87 -7.01 -4.57
N SER A 130 8.82 -6.17 -4.16
CA SER A 130 8.65 -4.72 -4.16
C SER A 130 8.67 -4.12 -5.55
N VAL A 131 9.54 -4.60 -6.45
CA VAL A 131 9.56 -4.17 -7.86
C VAL A 131 8.22 -4.48 -8.54
N LEU A 132 7.66 -5.68 -8.35
CA LEU A 132 6.36 -6.04 -8.91
C LEU A 132 5.21 -5.18 -8.35
N ALA A 133 5.25 -4.85 -7.06
CA ALA A 133 4.33 -3.89 -6.48
C ALA A 133 4.50 -2.49 -7.10
N GLY A 134 5.74 -2.03 -7.30
CA GLY A 134 6.02 -0.75 -7.97
C GLY A 134 5.50 -0.71 -9.40
N ILE A 135 5.72 -1.77 -10.19
CA ILE A 135 5.18 -1.91 -11.54
C ILE A 135 3.65 -1.85 -11.52
N THR A 136 3.00 -2.54 -10.58
CA THR A 136 1.54 -2.50 -10.41
C THR A 136 1.05 -1.07 -10.18
N VAL A 137 1.75 -0.30 -9.34
CA VAL A 137 1.40 1.10 -9.09
C VAL A 137 1.52 1.94 -10.35
N LEU A 138 2.65 1.85 -11.04
CA LEU A 138 2.94 2.68 -12.20
C LEU A 138 2.05 2.33 -13.39
N CYS A 139 1.84 1.04 -13.67
CA CYS A 139 0.94 0.60 -14.74
C CYS A 139 -0.52 1.01 -14.47
N GLY A 140 -0.99 0.88 -13.22
CA GLY A 140 -2.35 1.30 -12.85
C GLY A 140 -2.56 2.81 -13.05
N ASN A 141 -1.61 3.63 -12.61
CA ASN A 141 -1.67 5.08 -12.81
C ASN A 141 -1.52 5.46 -14.28
N TYR A 142 -0.59 4.85 -15.01
CA TYR A 142 -0.41 5.09 -16.45
C TYR A 142 -1.68 4.77 -17.24
N GLY A 143 -2.29 3.61 -16.99
CA GLY A 143 -3.55 3.21 -17.63
C GLY A 143 -4.66 4.21 -17.37
N TYR A 144 -4.78 4.71 -16.13
CA TYR A 144 -5.75 5.76 -15.80
C TYR A 144 -5.48 7.07 -16.56
N LEU A 145 -4.24 7.55 -16.60
CA LEU A 145 -3.86 8.78 -17.31
C LEU A 145 -4.14 8.70 -18.81
N VAL A 146 -3.94 7.51 -19.41
CA VAL A 146 -4.27 7.27 -20.82
C VAL A 146 -5.79 7.32 -21.05
N ILE A 147 -6.58 6.70 -20.16
CA ILE A 147 -8.04 6.67 -20.27
C ILE A 147 -8.66 8.06 -20.09
N THR A 148 -8.11 8.89 -19.19
CA THR A 148 -8.57 10.26 -18.97
C THR A 148 -8.11 11.25 -20.05
N GLY A 149 -7.32 10.79 -21.03
CA GLY A 149 -6.87 11.59 -22.15
C GLY A 149 -5.78 12.60 -21.80
N MET A 150 -4.96 12.33 -20.77
CA MET A 150 -3.85 13.21 -20.40
C MET A 150 -2.85 13.31 -21.58
N PRO A 151 -2.53 14.52 -22.09
CA PRO A 151 -1.71 14.68 -23.30
C PRO A 151 -0.27 14.15 -23.16
N THR A 152 0.30 14.22 -21.96
CA THR A 152 1.69 13.84 -21.66
C THR A 152 1.75 12.94 -20.41
N PRO A 153 1.21 11.71 -20.49
CA PRO A 153 1.01 10.86 -19.32
C PRO A 153 2.34 10.47 -18.65
N LEU A 154 3.44 10.35 -19.42
CA LEU A 154 4.76 10.06 -18.89
C LEU A 154 5.32 11.20 -18.03
N THR A 155 5.08 12.45 -18.41
CA THR A 155 5.54 13.63 -17.65
C THR A 155 4.80 13.73 -16.32
N ALA A 156 3.48 13.50 -16.33
CA ALA A 156 2.68 13.47 -15.11
C ALA A 156 3.03 12.28 -14.20
N LEU A 157 3.47 11.15 -14.77
CA LEU A 157 3.88 9.97 -14.02
C LEU A 157 5.29 10.08 -13.42
N ALA A 158 6.13 11.00 -13.89
CA ALA A 158 7.54 11.08 -13.48
C ALA A 158 7.74 11.29 -11.96
N PRO A 159 7.07 12.25 -11.28
CA PRO A 159 7.20 12.41 -9.83
C PRO A 159 6.77 11.16 -9.05
N LYS A 160 5.71 10.50 -9.53
CA LYS A 160 5.20 9.25 -8.94
C LYS A 160 6.17 8.09 -9.16
N THR A 161 6.83 8.03 -10.31
CA THR A 161 7.89 7.04 -10.61
C THR A 161 9.03 7.17 -9.63
N VAL A 162 9.53 8.38 -9.38
CA VAL A 162 10.58 8.63 -8.38
C VAL A 162 10.12 8.20 -6.98
N SER A 163 8.88 8.55 -6.61
CA SER A 163 8.30 8.18 -5.31
C SER A 163 8.20 6.66 -5.12
N VAL A 164 7.75 5.94 -6.16
CA VAL A 164 7.65 4.48 -6.15
C VAL A 164 9.02 3.82 -6.10
N VAL A 165 9.98 4.27 -6.92
CA VAL A 165 11.36 3.74 -6.91
C VAL A 165 12.00 3.97 -5.54
N THR A 166 11.79 5.14 -4.94
CA THR A 166 12.23 5.43 -3.57
C THR A 166 11.60 4.48 -2.56
N GLY A 167 10.29 4.21 -2.70
CA GLY A 167 9.58 3.21 -1.92
C GLY A 167 10.14 1.80 -2.06
N VAL A 168 10.47 1.38 -3.28
CA VAL A 168 11.10 0.09 -3.57
C VAL A 168 12.46 0.00 -2.89
N VAL A 169 13.33 1.00 -3.06
CA VAL A 169 14.68 0.95 -2.50
C VAL A 169 14.65 1.01 -0.97
N ILE A 170 14.06 2.07 -0.41
CA ILE A 170 14.09 2.32 1.03
C ILE A 170 13.19 1.33 1.78
N GLY A 171 11.97 1.10 1.29
CA GLY A 171 11.02 0.19 1.93
C GLY A 171 11.53 -1.25 1.96
N THR A 172 12.17 -1.73 0.89
CA THR A 172 12.79 -3.06 0.86
C THR A 172 13.99 -3.16 1.77
N ALA A 173 14.88 -2.15 1.77
CA ALA A 173 16.07 -2.14 2.61
C ALA A 173 15.70 -2.19 4.11
N ILE A 174 14.74 -1.37 4.53
CA ILE A 174 14.24 -1.35 5.91
C ILE A 174 13.57 -2.69 6.23
N ALA A 175 12.69 -3.21 5.36
CA ALA A 175 12.02 -4.48 5.60
C ALA A 175 13.01 -5.65 5.74
N PHE A 176 14.04 -5.68 4.90
CA PHE A 176 15.11 -6.69 4.99
C PHE A 176 15.89 -6.58 6.30
N TYR A 177 16.31 -5.36 6.67
CA TYR A 177 17.02 -5.10 7.92
C TYR A 177 16.21 -5.58 9.12
N VAL A 178 14.95 -5.15 9.19
CA VAL A 178 14.03 -5.44 10.28
C VAL A 178 13.74 -6.93 10.39
N ARG A 179 13.47 -7.63 9.27
CA ARG A 179 13.21 -9.06 9.29
C ARG A 179 14.42 -9.90 9.69
N ASN A 180 15.62 -9.50 9.24
CA ASN A 180 16.81 -10.31 9.42
C ASN A 180 17.52 -10.08 10.76
N LEU A 181 17.54 -8.84 11.27
CA LEU A 181 18.29 -8.49 12.47
C LEU A 181 17.45 -8.50 13.75
N GLU A 182 16.17 -8.13 13.68
CA GLU A 182 15.31 -8.07 14.87
C GLU A 182 14.49 -9.35 15.11
N ARG A 183 14.68 -10.39 14.27
CA ARG A 183 13.87 -11.63 14.28
C ARG A 183 12.37 -11.31 14.33
N TRP A 184 11.96 -10.36 13.50
CA TRP A 184 10.58 -9.91 13.43
C TRP A 184 9.65 -11.09 13.14
N PRO A 185 8.44 -11.13 13.73
CA PRO A 185 7.48 -12.20 13.48
C PRO A 185 7.22 -12.38 11.98
N GLU A 186 6.95 -13.62 11.59
CA GLU A 186 6.58 -13.93 10.22
C GLU A 186 5.42 -13.06 9.74
N PRO A 187 5.35 -12.74 8.43
CA PRO A 187 4.22 -12.01 7.85
C PRO A 187 2.87 -12.59 8.30
N ILE A 188 1.86 -11.73 8.45
CA ILE A 188 0.58 -12.16 8.99
C ILE A 188 -0.18 -13.01 7.97
N GLU A 189 -0.53 -14.23 8.38
CA GLU A 189 -1.18 -15.23 7.54
C GLU A 189 -2.32 -15.92 8.23
N ARG A 190 -3.25 -16.48 7.46
CA ARG A 190 -4.26 -17.38 8.01
C ARG A 190 -3.62 -18.73 8.36
N LYS A 191 -3.85 -19.24 9.56
CA LYS A 191 -3.59 -20.62 9.97
C LYS A 191 -4.31 -21.54 8.97
N LYS A 192 -3.57 -22.52 8.46
CA LYS A 192 -4.14 -23.60 7.64
C LYS A 192 -5.07 -24.47 8.47
#